data_AF-A0A4S8M7V0-F1
#
_entry.id   AF-A0A4S8M7V0-F1
#
_cell.length_a   1.000
_cell.length_b   1.000
_cell.length_c   1.000
_cell.angle_alpha   90.00
_cell.angle_beta   90.00
_cell.angle_gamma   90.00
#
_symmetry.space_group_name_H-M   'P 1'
#
loop_
_entity.id
_entity.type
_entity.pdbx_description
1 polymer ?
#
loop_
_entity_poly.entity_id
_entity_poly.type
_entity_poly.pdbx_seq_one_letter_code
_entity_poly.pdbx_strand_id
1 'polypeptide(L)'
;MPVQQDDWPLVFSAIHTLYPETSIFIFGGHPHIRDFVQLDNRSISLESGSYMEIVGWISANASSSDPISFSRRYLDTNRLTYQFHDGTSDSNSTSSSHHLLQIIQGLDALSVRFKLSFQFGVAPEDYTVNQVAYPSSNKQVFSSSWAPKSFLSFPLTIEGTNITVPPFSMLTKSDSLRFDIYAEPFMKNDQLTASPFADAFNHIAGVELGHCARWMQLEEARKVSKMDGGLGGLGSELEKRRIIASQLHRHDTTDVSDEDEDLALGYVTTDSCPGIGDDTLHKPLKSFNITDFISSKFGRSIHNCTNLVLANSTFVDLVFFDFIQDQLLGILNDM
;
A
#
# COMPACT_ATOMS: atom_id res chain seq x y z
N MET A 1 12.64 -7.35 -2.37
CA MET A 1 13.58 -7.04 -1.27
C MET A 1 13.88 -5.56 -1.38
N PRO A 2 13.47 -4.76 -0.37
CA PRO A 2 13.72 -3.32 -0.37
C PRO A 2 15.20 -3.00 -0.58
N VAL A 3 15.55 -2.00 -1.38
CA VAL A 3 16.94 -1.63 -1.65
C VAL A 3 17.61 -0.93 -0.46
N GLN A 4 16.80 -0.38 0.44
CA GLN A 4 17.24 0.14 1.74
C GLN A 4 16.76 -0.77 2.87
N GLN A 5 17.60 -0.94 3.90
CA GLN A 5 17.24 -1.64 5.16
C GLN A 5 16.74 -3.08 4.96
N ASP A 6 17.41 -3.81 4.08
CA ASP A 6 17.19 -5.23 3.84
C ASP A 6 18.54 -5.97 3.76
N ASP A 7 18.54 -7.23 3.35
CA ASP A 7 19.71 -8.10 3.22
C ASP A 7 20.60 -7.81 2.00
N TRP A 8 20.25 -6.85 1.14
CA TRP A 8 21.09 -6.48 -0.03
C TRP A 8 22.53 -6.07 0.32
N PRO A 9 22.82 -5.33 1.40
CA PRO A 9 24.20 -5.02 1.80
C PRO A 9 25.04 -6.27 2.08
N LEU A 10 24.43 -7.36 2.58
CA LEU A 10 25.13 -8.63 2.79
C LEU A 10 25.55 -9.25 1.47
N VAL A 11 24.61 -9.34 0.51
CA VAL A 11 24.86 -9.88 -0.83
C VAL A 11 25.89 -9.03 -1.57
N PHE A 12 25.73 -7.71 -1.55
CA PHE A 12 26.66 -6.75 -2.13
C PHE A 12 28.07 -6.92 -1.57
N SER A 13 28.21 -6.96 -0.24
CA SER A 13 29.51 -7.12 0.43
C SER A 13 30.20 -8.44 0.06
N ALA A 14 29.44 -9.54 -0.03
CA ALA A 14 29.97 -10.85 -0.39
C ALA A 14 30.52 -10.88 -1.83
N ILE A 15 29.80 -10.28 -2.79
CA ILE A 15 30.26 -10.20 -4.18
C ILE A 15 31.46 -9.27 -4.29
N HIS A 16 31.38 -8.09 -3.69
CA HIS A 16 32.44 -7.07 -3.73
C HIS A 16 33.75 -7.56 -3.10
N THR A 17 33.69 -8.45 -2.10
CA THR A 17 34.89 -9.08 -1.50
C THR A 17 35.67 -9.92 -2.51
N LEU A 18 34.99 -10.61 -3.42
CA LEU A 18 35.62 -11.48 -4.42
C LEU A 18 35.91 -10.73 -5.73
N TYR A 19 35.09 -9.72 -6.05
CA TYR A 19 35.11 -9.00 -7.32
C TYR A 19 34.98 -7.48 -7.10
N PRO A 20 35.99 -6.82 -6.51
CA PRO A 20 35.91 -5.40 -6.14
C PRO A 20 35.76 -4.47 -7.34
N GLU A 21 36.22 -4.89 -8.53
CA GLU A 21 36.15 -4.10 -9.75
C GLU A 21 34.88 -4.36 -10.57
N THR A 22 33.96 -5.21 -10.08
CA THR A 22 32.73 -5.54 -10.80
C THR A 22 31.62 -4.60 -10.35
N SER A 23 31.05 -3.87 -11.31
CA SER A 23 29.86 -3.05 -11.08
C SER A 23 28.63 -3.92 -10.81
N ILE A 24 27.87 -3.56 -9.78
CA ILE A 24 26.68 -4.30 -9.36
C ILE A 24 25.45 -3.40 -9.50
N PHE A 25 24.43 -3.91 -10.19
CA PHE A 25 23.14 -3.23 -10.37
C PHE A 25 22.07 -4.09 -9.70
N ILE A 26 21.45 -3.54 -8.66
CA ILE A 26 20.40 -4.22 -7.89
C ILE A 26 19.04 -3.63 -8.28
N PHE A 27 18.11 -4.50 -8.69
CA PHE A 27 16.73 -4.11 -8.96
C PHE A 27 15.85 -4.69 -7.87
N GLY A 28 15.51 -3.84 -6.91
CA GLY A 28 14.70 -4.20 -5.76
C GLY A 28 13.22 -3.89 -5.96
N GLY A 29 12.54 -3.77 -4.83
CA GLY A 29 11.10 -3.58 -4.72
C GLY A 29 10.59 -4.34 -3.52
N HIS A 30 9.28 -4.56 -3.44
CA HIS A 30 8.53 -4.98 -2.24
C HIS A 30 7.81 -3.81 -1.57
N PRO A 31 8.44 -2.69 -1.14
CA PRO A 31 7.77 -1.55 -0.52
C PRO A 31 6.87 -0.71 -1.42
N HIS A 32 6.79 -0.97 -2.73
CA HIS A 32 6.00 -0.16 -3.67
C HIS A 32 6.38 1.34 -3.69
N ILE A 33 7.67 1.66 -3.59
CA ILE A 33 8.16 3.05 -3.67
C ILE A 33 9.11 3.23 -4.85
N ARG A 34 9.34 4.50 -5.21
CA ARG A 34 10.44 4.91 -6.07
C ARG A 34 11.63 5.16 -5.15
N ASP A 35 12.75 4.49 -5.40
CA ASP A 35 13.96 4.69 -4.58
C ASP A 35 15.22 4.33 -5.37
N PHE A 36 16.32 5.00 -5.04
CA PHE A 36 17.61 4.77 -5.66
C PHE A 36 18.73 5.01 -4.66
N VAL A 37 19.66 4.06 -4.63
CA VAL A 37 20.79 4.06 -3.71
C VAL A 37 22.05 3.83 -4.50
N GLN A 38 23.01 4.74 -4.36
CA GLN A 38 24.37 4.49 -4.81
C GLN A 38 25.16 3.81 -3.68
N LEU A 39 25.58 2.57 -3.92
CA LEU A 39 26.23 1.73 -2.90
C LEU A 39 27.72 2.04 -2.78
N ASP A 40 28.37 2.32 -3.91
CA ASP A 40 29.78 2.69 -4.02
C ASP A 40 30.00 3.57 -5.28
N ASN A 41 31.25 3.72 -5.72
CA ASN A 41 31.59 4.52 -6.91
C ASN A 41 31.20 3.87 -8.26
N ARG A 42 30.65 2.65 -8.26
CA ARG A 42 30.41 1.84 -9.46
C ARG A 42 29.20 0.89 -9.39
N SER A 43 28.42 0.94 -8.32
CA SER A 43 27.31 0.03 -8.03
C SER A 43 26.11 0.79 -7.45
N ILE A 44 24.92 0.36 -7.84
CA ILE A 44 23.66 1.04 -7.54
C ILE A 44 22.54 0.05 -7.23
N SER A 45 21.47 0.56 -6.63
CA SER A 45 20.20 -0.13 -6.43
C SER A 45 19.03 0.76 -6.84
N LEU A 46 17.99 0.18 -7.44
CA LEU A 46 16.76 0.89 -7.88
C LEU A 46 15.48 0.14 -7.44
N GLU A 47 14.48 0.89 -7.02
CA GLU A 47 13.08 0.49 -6.92
C GLU A 47 12.19 1.34 -7.82
N SER A 48 11.16 0.73 -8.41
CA SER A 48 10.37 1.33 -9.48
C SER A 48 8.87 1.40 -9.17
N GLY A 49 8.52 1.75 -7.93
CA GLY A 49 7.14 1.97 -7.54
C GLY A 49 6.28 0.71 -7.56
N SER A 50 5.02 0.85 -7.95
CA SER A 50 4.08 -0.27 -8.02
C SER A 50 2.96 -0.07 -9.04
N TYR A 51 2.11 -1.09 -9.17
CA TYR A 51 0.81 -1.02 -9.86
C TYR A 51 0.85 -0.55 -11.32
N MET A 52 1.99 -0.75 -11.99
CA MET A 52 2.22 -0.21 -13.33
C MET A 52 2.00 1.30 -13.39
N GLU A 53 2.33 2.02 -12.32
CA GLU A 53 2.35 3.49 -12.27
C GLU A 53 3.71 4.02 -12.74
N ILE A 54 4.77 3.21 -12.62
CA ILE A 54 6.15 3.62 -12.90
C ILE A 54 6.97 2.62 -13.70
N VAL A 55 7.73 3.16 -14.65
CA VAL A 55 8.89 2.51 -15.25
C VAL A 55 10.15 3.17 -14.69
N GLY A 56 10.97 2.42 -13.97
CA GLY A 56 12.29 2.89 -13.56
C GLY A 56 13.31 2.76 -14.68
N TRP A 57 14.15 3.77 -14.84
CA TRP A 57 15.17 3.87 -15.87
C TRP A 57 16.51 4.24 -15.27
N ILE A 58 17.58 3.58 -15.74
CA ILE A 58 18.96 3.88 -15.37
C ILE A 58 19.82 3.95 -16.63
N SER A 59 20.74 4.91 -16.67
CA SER A 59 21.89 4.85 -17.57
C SER A 59 23.19 4.89 -16.76
N ALA A 60 24.20 4.19 -17.26
CA ALA A 60 25.52 4.12 -16.67
C ALA A 60 26.59 4.21 -17.74
N ASN A 61 27.63 5.02 -17.51
CA ASN A 61 28.75 5.10 -18.42
C ASN A 61 29.86 4.10 -18.04
N ALA A 62 29.83 2.91 -18.64
CA ALA A 62 30.76 1.82 -18.34
C ALA A 62 32.09 1.87 -19.14
N SER A 63 32.42 3.00 -19.78
CA SER A 63 33.44 3.01 -20.85
C SER A 63 34.92 3.16 -20.44
N SER A 64 35.25 3.46 -19.17
CA SER A 64 36.57 3.22 -18.49
C SER A 64 37.04 4.35 -17.55
N SER A 65 36.21 4.79 -16.61
CA SER A 65 36.69 5.59 -15.47
C SER A 65 35.89 5.21 -14.23
N ASP A 66 36.56 4.71 -13.20
CA ASP A 66 36.04 4.77 -11.84
C ASP A 66 36.23 6.20 -11.34
N PRO A 67 35.20 6.92 -10.85
CA PRO A 67 33.80 6.49 -10.63
C PRO A 67 32.96 6.38 -11.91
N ILE A 68 32.04 5.41 -11.94
CA ILE A 68 30.99 5.33 -12.97
C ILE A 68 29.96 6.42 -12.72
N SER A 69 29.66 7.19 -13.76
CA SER A 69 28.55 8.14 -13.73
C SER A 69 27.23 7.42 -13.99
N PHE A 70 26.27 7.62 -13.08
CA PHE A 70 24.91 7.11 -13.18
C PHE A 70 23.90 8.23 -13.42
N SER A 71 22.81 7.92 -14.09
CA SER A 71 21.60 8.74 -14.14
C SER A 71 20.39 7.83 -13.95
N ARG A 72 19.37 8.36 -13.27
CA ARG A 72 18.10 7.67 -13.01
C ARG A 72 16.90 8.50 -13.46
N ARG A 73 15.84 7.82 -13.88
CA ARG A 73 14.52 8.42 -14.07
C ARG A 73 13.40 7.47 -13.61
N TYR A 74 12.32 8.02 -13.07
CA TYR A 74 11.04 7.34 -12.83
C TYR A 74 10.02 7.93 -13.80
N LEU A 75 9.61 7.11 -14.77
CA LEU A 75 8.74 7.52 -15.87
C LEU A 75 7.32 7.11 -15.53
N ASP A 76 6.41 8.08 -15.46
CA ASP A 76 5.00 7.77 -15.32
C ASP A 76 4.51 6.96 -16.52
N THR A 77 3.69 5.96 -16.25
CA THR A 77 3.22 4.99 -17.23
C THR A 77 2.04 5.51 -18.06
N ASN A 78 2.24 6.64 -18.73
CA ASN A 78 1.25 7.22 -19.62
C ASN A 78 1.83 7.46 -21.02
N ARG A 79 0.94 7.59 -22.00
CA ARG A 79 1.32 7.75 -23.41
C ARG A 79 2.16 9.02 -23.64
N LEU A 80 1.87 10.11 -22.92
CA LEU A 80 2.58 11.39 -23.11
C LEU A 80 4.04 11.26 -22.67
N THR A 81 4.29 10.63 -21.51
CA THR A 81 5.63 10.34 -21.03
C THR A 81 6.41 9.48 -22.04
N TYR A 82 5.80 8.42 -22.58
CA TYR A 82 6.46 7.58 -23.58
C TYR A 82 6.77 8.33 -24.88
N GLN A 83 5.83 9.14 -25.38
CA GLN A 83 6.02 9.98 -26.56
C GLN A 83 7.11 11.05 -26.38
N PHE A 84 7.21 11.60 -25.17
CA PHE A 84 8.27 12.55 -24.84
C PHE A 84 9.65 11.88 -24.91
N HIS A 85 9.81 10.69 -24.32
CA HIS A 85 11.10 9.99 -24.28
C HIS A 85 11.48 9.27 -25.58
N ASP A 86 10.52 8.88 -26.41
CA ASP A 86 10.79 8.30 -27.73
C ASP A 86 11.00 9.36 -28.83
N GLY A 87 10.78 10.65 -28.50
CA GLY A 87 10.94 11.77 -29.42
C GLY A 87 9.84 11.85 -30.49
N THR A 88 8.72 11.15 -30.32
CA THR A 88 7.59 11.17 -31.26
C THR A 88 6.54 12.18 -30.82
N SER A 89 6.27 13.17 -31.69
CA SER A 89 5.29 14.23 -31.45
C SER A 89 3.93 13.98 -32.13
N ASP A 90 3.83 12.93 -32.95
CA ASP A 90 2.63 12.64 -33.71
C ASP A 90 1.65 11.77 -32.92
N SER A 91 0.43 12.27 -32.72
CA SER A 91 -0.74 11.45 -32.38
C SER A 91 -1.02 10.35 -33.41
N ASN A 92 -0.47 10.52 -34.63
CA ASN A 92 -0.52 9.63 -35.79
C ASN A 92 0.65 8.64 -35.89
N SER A 93 1.65 8.67 -34.99
CA SER A 93 2.68 7.60 -34.90
C SER A 93 2.11 6.30 -34.32
N THR A 94 0.79 6.21 -34.17
CA THR A 94 0.04 4.96 -34.07
C THR A 94 0.08 4.16 -35.38
N SER A 95 1.28 3.92 -35.92
CA SER A 95 1.58 2.53 -36.25
C SER A 95 1.73 1.80 -34.92
N SER A 96 0.63 1.67 -34.17
CA SER A 96 0.50 0.68 -33.11
C SER A 96 0.94 -0.61 -33.78
N SER A 97 2.13 -1.07 -33.44
CA SER A 97 2.68 -2.25 -34.07
C SER A 97 1.60 -3.33 -33.99
N HIS A 98 1.46 -4.16 -35.01
CA HIS A 98 0.44 -5.22 -35.02
C HIS A 98 0.42 -5.98 -33.66
N HIS A 99 1.59 -6.09 -33.03
CA HIS A 99 1.78 -6.61 -31.68
C HIS A 99 1.08 -5.80 -30.56
N LEU A 100 1.19 -4.47 -30.52
CA LEU A 100 0.49 -3.64 -29.53
C LEU A 100 -1.04 -3.80 -29.63
N LEU A 101 -1.58 -3.80 -30.85
CA LEU A 101 -3.01 -4.02 -31.06
C LEU A 101 -3.46 -5.41 -30.58
N GLN A 102 -2.63 -6.44 -30.79
CA GLN A 102 -2.89 -7.78 -30.26
C GLN A 102 -2.91 -7.81 -28.72
N ILE A 103 -2.01 -7.08 -28.05
CA ILE A 103 -1.99 -6.99 -26.59
C ILE A 103 -3.27 -6.32 -26.10
N ILE A 104 -3.66 -5.17 -26.67
CA ILE A 104 -4.88 -4.44 -26.30
C ILE A 104 -6.11 -5.34 -26.48
N GLN A 105 -6.25 -5.96 -27.65
CA GLN A 105 -7.36 -6.90 -27.92
C GLN A 105 -7.37 -8.08 -26.94
N GLY A 106 -6.20 -8.60 -26.56
CA GLY A 106 -6.06 -9.65 -25.57
C GLY A 106 -6.55 -9.22 -24.17
N LEU A 107 -6.15 -8.02 -23.73
CA LEU A 107 -6.58 -7.45 -22.45
C LEU A 107 -8.10 -7.19 -22.43
N ASP A 108 -8.66 -6.65 -23.53
CA ASP A 108 -10.11 -6.45 -23.68
C ASP A 108 -10.87 -7.79 -23.61
N ALA A 109 -10.38 -8.81 -24.31
CA ALA A 109 -10.96 -10.14 -24.27
C ALA A 109 -10.93 -10.76 -22.86
N LEU A 110 -9.85 -10.54 -22.09
CA LEU A 110 -9.75 -10.97 -20.70
C LEU A 110 -10.74 -10.21 -19.80
N SER A 111 -10.86 -8.90 -19.97
CA SER A 111 -11.81 -8.06 -19.22
C SER A 111 -13.25 -8.55 -19.38
N VAL A 112 -13.65 -8.84 -20.63
CA VAL A 112 -14.96 -9.42 -20.95
C VAL A 112 -15.11 -10.82 -20.35
N ARG A 113 -14.12 -11.70 -20.56
CA ARG A 113 -14.15 -13.10 -20.07
C ARG A 113 -14.32 -13.17 -18.55
N PHE A 114 -13.62 -12.33 -17.80
CA PHE A 114 -13.66 -12.31 -16.34
C PHE A 114 -14.77 -11.41 -15.77
N LYS A 115 -15.53 -10.74 -16.64
CA LYS A 115 -16.62 -9.82 -16.28
C LYS A 115 -16.15 -8.72 -15.34
N LEU A 116 -15.01 -8.10 -15.64
CA LEU A 116 -14.41 -7.08 -14.77
C LEU A 116 -15.30 -5.83 -14.62
N SER A 117 -16.11 -5.53 -15.64
CA SER A 117 -17.11 -4.45 -15.62
C SER A 117 -18.44 -4.83 -14.94
N PHE A 118 -18.54 -5.99 -14.27
CA PHE A 118 -19.75 -6.32 -13.51
C PHE A 118 -19.90 -5.33 -12.35
N GLN A 119 -20.94 -4.51 -12.40
CA GLN A 119 -21.21 -3.49 -11.39
C GLN A 119 -21.94 -4.08 -10.18
N PHE A 120 -21.38 -3.88 -8.99
CA PHE A 120 -22.03 -4.23 -7.72
C PHE A 120 -22.89 -3.08 -7.17
N GLY A 121 -22.49 -1.83 -7.42
CA GLY A 121 -23.16 -0.65 -6.89
C GLY A 121 -22.50 0.64 -7.35
N VAL A 122 -22.71 1.71 -6.58
CA VAL A 122 -22.11 3.03 -6.82
C VAL A 122 -21.53 3.52 -5.49
N ALA A 123 -20.25 3.91 -5.49
CA ALA A 123 -19.65 4.58 -4.35
C ALA A 123 -20.10 6.06 -4.34
N PRO A 124 -20.65 6.58 -3.23
CA PRO A 124 -21.22 7.92 -3.19
C PRO A 124 -20.17 9.03 -3.08
N GLU A 125 -18.94 8.70 -2.69
CA GLU A 125 -17.79 9.59 -2.57
C GLU A 125 -16.50 8.77 -2.59
N ASP A 126 -15.35 9.45 -2.65
CA ASP A 126 -14.03 8.82 -2.59
C ASP A 126 -13.67 8.35 -1.18
N TYR A 127 -13.16 7.14 -1.10
CA TYR A 127 -12.58 6.53 0.09
C TYR A 127 -11.11 6.22 -0.15
N THR A 128 -10.24 6.81 0.66
CA THR A 128 -8.79 6.70 0.52
C THR A 128 -8.19 5.81 1.60
N VAL A 129 -7.10 5.11 1.27
CA VAL A 129 -6.37 4.23 2.20
C VAL A 129 -5.61 5.08 3.22
N ASN A 130 -4.88 6.09 2.77
CA ASN A 130 -3.99 6.88 3.61
C ASN A 130 -3.94 8.38 3.29
N GLN A 131 -4.83 8.92 2.43
CA GLN A 131 -4.80 10.35 2.09
C GLN A 131 -5.44 11.27 3.13
N VAL A 132 -5.98 10.70 4.21
CA VAL A 132 -6.59 11.40 5.33
C VAL A 132 -6.15 10.74 6.65
N ALA A 133 -6.02 11.52 7.72
CA ALA A 133 -5.53 11.01 9.01
C ALA A 133 -6.52 10.02 9.67
N TYR A 134 -6.00 8.91 10.20
CA TYR A 134 -6.78 8.00 11.04
C TYR A 134 -6.81 8.52 12.50
N PRO A 135 -7.93 8.42 13.24
CA PRO A 135 -9.26 7.93 12.89
C PRO A 135 -10.26 9.04 12.48
N SER A 136 -9.80 10.14 11.88
CA SER A 136 -10.53 11.42 11.92
C SER A 136 -11.59 11.65 10.83
N SER A 137 -11.73 10.76 9.83
CA SER A 137 -12.68 11.00 8.73
C SER A 137 -13.48 9.77 8.30
N ASN A 138 -14.70 10.01 7.82
CA ASN A 138 -15.54 9.01 7.14
C ASN A 138 -15.03 8.66 5.73
N LYS A 139 -13.99 9.35 5.25
CA LYS A 139 -13.39 9.22 3.91
C LYS A 139 -12.25 8.20 3.85
N GLN A 140 -11.99 7.49 4.93
CA GLN A 140 -11.11 6.31 4.88
C GLN A 140 -11.91 5.10 4.43
N VAL A 141 -11.32 4.23 3.61
CA VAL A 141 -11.96 2.96 3.22
C VAL A 141 -12.32 2.13 4.46
N PHE A 142 -11.50 2.24 5.51
CA PHE A 142 -11.72 1.63 6.81
C PHE A 142 -12.45 2.50 7.83
N SER A 143 -13.01 3.65 7.42
CA SER A 143 -13.68 4.49 8.40
C SER A 143 -14.74 3.67 9.11
N SER A 144 -14.82 3.87 10.43
CA SER A 144 -15.63 3.08 11.35
C SER A 144 -17.13 3.03 11.01
N SER A 145 -17.55 3.75 9.97
CA SER A 145 -18.90 3.84 9.44
C SER A 145 -19.26 2.73 8.44
N TRP A 146 -18.28 2.10 7.76
CA TRP A 146 -18.53 1.12 6.67
C TRP A 146 -18.18 -0.32 7.03
N ALA A 147 -17.06 -0.53 7.72
CA ALA A 147 -16.64 -1.86 8.20
C ALA A 147 -17.71 -2.59 9.05
N PRO A 148 -18.59 -1.92 9.82
CA PRO A 148 -19.69 -2.61 10.47
C PRO A 148 -20.80 -2.97 9.47
N LYS A 149 -21.25 -2.04 8.62
CA LYS A 149 -22.45 -2.23 7.78
C LYS A 149 -22.29 -3.29 6.69
N SER A 150 -21.13 -3.37 6.05
CA SER A 150 -20.90 -4.33 4.96
C SER A 150 -20.60 -5.74 5.50
N PHE A 151 -19.93 -5.84 6.66
CA PHE A 151 -19.58 -7.11 7.30
C PHE A 151 -20.68 -7.66 8.21
N LEU A 152 -21.65 -6.84 8.62
CA LEU A 152 -22.89 -7.29 9.28
C LEU A 152 -23.71 -8.28 8.41
N SER A 153 -23.37 -8.39 7.11
CA SER A 153 -23.97 -9.38 6.19
C SER A 153 -23.20 -10.71 6.15
N PHE A 154 -22.05 -10.85 6.83
CA PHE A 154 -21.41 -12.14 7.01
C PHE A 154 -22.34 -13.03 7.86
N PRO A 155 -22.55 -14.30 7.51
CA PRO A 155 -23.64 -15.12 8.04
C PRO A 155 -23.35 -15.56 9.49
N LEU A 156 -23.51 -14.63 10.44
CA LEU A 156 -23.92 -14.99 11.79
C LEU A 156 -25.46 -15.00 11.91
N THR A 157 -26.17 -14.47 10.92
CA THR A 157 -27.58 -14.79 10.67
C THR A 157 -27.67 -16.12 9.96
N ILE A 158 -27.73 -17.22 10.73
CA ILE A 158 -28.26 -18.48 10.21
C ILE A 158 -29.73 -18.22 9.86
N GLU A 159 -30.06 -18.22 8.57
CA GLU A 159 -31.44 -18.12 8.09
C GLU A 159 -32.32 -19.13 8.87
N GLY A 160 -33.40 -18.63 9.48
CA GLY A 160 -34.36 -19.45 10.21
C GLY A 160 -34.11 -19.62 11.71
N THR A 161 -33.10 -18.96 12.30
CA THR A 161 -32.91 -18.94 13.75
C THR A 161 -33.20 -17.56 14.34
N ASN A 162 -34.06 -17.50 15.37
CA ASN A 162 -34.31 -16.31 16.20
C ASN A 162 -33.11 -16.01 17.12
N ILE A 163 -31.88 -16.12 16.62
CA ILE A 163 -30.68 -15.87 17.41
C ILE A 163 -30.36 -14.38 17.31
N THR A 164 -30.42 -13.71 18.45
CA THR A 164 -29.83 -12.37 18.59
C THR A 164 -28.33 -12.52 18.38
N VAL A 165 -27.80 -12.01 17.26
CA VAL A 165 -26.36 -12.04 16.98
C VAL A 165 -25.64 -11.33 18.14
N PRO A 166 -24.67 -11.97 18.82
CA PRO A 166 -23.88 -11.32 19.84
C PRO A 166 -23.20 -10.07 19.26
N PRO A 167 -22.94 -9.03 20.07
CA PRO A 167 -22.07 -7.95 19.61
C PRO A 167 -20.72 -8.54 19.19
N PHE A 168 -20.17 -8.10 18.07
CA PHE A 168 -18.86 -8.54 17.60
C PHE A 168 -17.93 -7.35 17.36
N SER A 169 -16.63 -7.62 17.38
CA SER A 169 -15.57 -6.70 16.99
C SER A 169 -14.74 -7.33 15.89
N MET A 170 -14.71 -6.71 14.72
CA MET A 170 -13.88 -7.14 13.60
C MET A 170 -12.51 -6.49 13.70
N LEU A 171 -11.44 -7.29 13.65
CA LEU A 171 -10.06 -6.87 13.64
C LEU A 171 -9.42 -7.23 12.29
N THR A 172 -9.04 -6.21 11.52
CA THR A 172 -8.43 -6.36 10.20
C THR A 172 -7.03 -5.78 10.19
N LYS A 173 -6.14 -6.36 9.38
CA LYS A 173 -4.86 -5.72 9.05
C LYS A 173 -5.09 -4.67 7.96
N SER A 174 -4.52 -3.48 8.10
CA SER A 174 -4.77 -2.37 7.18
C SER A 174 -4.17 -2.57 5.78
N ASP A 175 -3.08 -3.35 5.68
CA ASP A 175 -2.42 -3.70 4.41
C ASP A 175 -3.19 -4.74 3.57
N SER A 176 -4.31 -5.29 4.10
CA SER A 176 -5.23 -6.14 3.35
C SER A 176 -5.96 -5.34 2.26
N LEU A 177 -6.10 -4.02 2.44
CA LEU A 177 -6.55 -3.12 1.38
C LEU A 177 -5.36 -2.60 0.59
N ARG A 178 -5.52 -2.62 -0.74
CA ARG A 178 -4.42 -2.39 -1.69
C ARG A 178 -4.59 -1.13 -2.51
N PHE A 179 -5.79 -0.55 -2.53
CA PHE A 179 -6.12 0.62 -3.36
C PHE A 179 -7.31 1.41 -2.80
N ASP A 180 -7.41 2.67 -3.22
CA ASP A 180 -8.53 3.57 -2.92
C ASP A 180 -9.80 3.10 -3.63
N ILE A 181 -10.97 3.50 -3.11
CA ILE A 181 -12.27 3.31 -3.75
C ILE A 181 -12.79 4.69 -4.14
N TYR A 182 -12.78 5.02 -5.43
CA TYR A 182 -13.32 6.29 -5.91
C TYR A 182 -14.84 6.26 -6.01
N ALA A 183 -15.46 7.44 -5.95
CA ALA A 183 -16.87 7.63 -6.29
C ALA A 183 -17.15 7.09 -7.70
N GLU A 184 -18.42 6.85 -8.03
CA GLU A 184 -18.91 6.26 -9.31
C GLU A 184 -19.15 4.73 -9.24
N PRO A 185 -19.55 4.04 -10.34
CA PRO A 185 -19.82 2.61 -10.33
C PRO A 185 -18.68 1.76 -9.74
N PHE A 186 -18.99 1.03 -8.67
CA PHE A 186 -18.09 0.05 -8.08
C PHE A 186 -18.27 -1.30 -8.78
N MET A 187 -17.23 -1.72 -9.51
CA MET A 187 -17.22 -2.90 -10.35
C MET A 187 -16.35 -4.02 -9.77
N LYS A 188 -16.42 -5.19 -10.38
CA LYS A 188 -15.55 -6.34 -10.04
C LYS A 188 -14.06 -6.00 -10.15
N ASN A 189 -13.68 -5.16 -11.10
CA ASN A 189 -12.31 -4.67 -11.18
C ASN A 189 -11.89 -3.91 -9.91
N ASP A 190 -12.74 -3.01 -9.41
CA ASP A 190 -12.46 -2.20 -8.23
C ASP A 190 -12.41 -3.05 -6.96
N GLN A 191 -13.31 -4.04 -6.85
CA GLN A 191 -13.26 -5.04 -5.76
C GLN A 191 -11.92 -5.77 -5.72
N LEU A 192 -11.46 -6.29 -6.86
CA LEU A 192 -10.22 -7.05 -6.95
C LEU A 192 -9.00 -6.15 -6.75
N THR A 193 -9.07 -4.89 -7.17
CA THR A 193 -7.97 -3.92 -7.02
C THR A 193 -7.84 -3.46 -5.56
N ALA A 194 -8.96 -3.16 -4.91
CA ALA A 194 -8.97 -2.67 -3.53
C ALA A 194 -8.75 -3.80 -2.50
N SER A 195 -9.34 -4.99 -2.70
CA SER A 195 -9.29 -6.11 -1.74
C SER A 195 -9.09 -7.46 -2.45
N PRO A 196 -7.87 -7.77 -2.91
CA PRO A 196 -7.58 -8.96 -3.73
C PRO A 196 -7.52 -10.27 -2.95
N PHE A 197 -7.35 -10.23 -1.63
CA PHE A 197 -7.11 -11.43 -0.85
C PHE A 197 -8.41 -12.18 -0.56
N ALA A 198 -8.35 -13.51 -0.70
CA ALA A 198 -9.46 -14.41 -0.39
C ALA A 198 -9.33 -14.94 1.05
N ASP A 199 -8.95 -14.07 1.99
CA ASP A 199 -8.71 -14.43 3.39
C ASP A 199 -10.02 -14.87 4.06
N ALA A 200 -9.95 -15.92 4.86
CA ALA A 200 -11.10 -16.38 5.64
C ALA A 200 -11.22 -15.60 6.95
N PHE A 201 -12.42 -15.58 7.52
CA PHE A 201 -12.66 -15.01 8.85
C PHE A 201 -12.71 -16.12 9.90
N ASN A 202 -11.88 -16.00 10.92
CA ASN A 202 -11.97 -16.79 12.15
C ASN A 202 -12.65 -15.96 13.25
N HIS A 203 -13.14 -16.63 14.29
CA HIS A 203 -13.73 -15.96 15.44
C HIS A 203 -13.35 -16.60 16.78
N ILE A 204 -13.27 -15.79 17.82
CA ILE A 204 -13.20 -16.22 19.22
C ILE A 204 -14.43 -15.65 19.93
N ALA A 205 -15.28 -16.53 20.43
CA ALA A 205 -16.50 -16.13 21.11
C ALA A 205 -16.25 -15.60 22.52
N GLY A 206 -17.04 -14.62 22.95
CA GLY A 206 -17.08 -14.18 24.35
C GLY A 206 -15.78 -13.59 24.88
N VAL A 207 -15.13 -12.72 24.11
CA VAL A 207 -13.96 -11.94 24.54
C VAL A 207 -14.42 -10.65 25.20
N GLU A 208 -13.86 -10.29 26.36
CA GLU A 208 -14.11 -8.97 26.94
C GLU A 208 -13.59 -7.88 26.01
N LEU A 209 -14.41 -6.88 25.75
CA LEU A 209 -14.04 -5.79 24.86
C LEU A 209 -12.75 -5.06 25.30
N GLY A 210 -12.52 -4.95 26.60
CA GLY A 210 -11.28 -4.40 27.14
C GLY A 210 -10.03 -5.13 26.67
N HIS A 211 -10.11 -6.45 26.46
CA HIS A 211 -9.00 -7.25 25.92
C HIS A 211 -8.73 -6.92 24.45
N CYS A 212 -9.76 -6.69 23.63
CA CYS A 212 -9.58 -6.28 22.24
C CYS A 212 -8.88 -4.91 22.14
N ALA A 213 -9.25 -3.95 22.99
CA ALA A 213 -8.60 -2.64 23.04
C ALA A 213 -7.14 -2.73 23.52
N ARG A 214 -6.89 -3.54 24.56
CA ARG A 214 -5.54 -3.80 25.08
C ARG A 214 -4.66 -4.52 24.06
N TRP A 215 -5.24 -5.42 23.27
CA TRP A 215 -4.55 -6.08 22.16
C TRP A 215 -3.93 -5.09 21.19
N MET A 216 -4.73 -4.14 20.69
CA MET A 216 -4.26 -3.14 19.73
C MET A 216 -3.14 -2.26 20.31
N GLN A 217 -3.23 -1.93 21.60
CA GLN A 217 -2.19 -1.16 22.29
C GLN A 217 -0.88 -1.95 22.43
N LEU A 218 -0.96 -3.22 22.82
CA LEU A 218 0.21 -4.08 22.98
C LEU A 218 0.88 -4.38 21.64
N GLU A 219 0.10 -4.57 20.60
CA GLU A 219 0.61 -4.75 19.24
C GLU A 219 1.35 -3.49 18.77
N GLU A 220 0.77 -2.31 18.96
CA GLU A 220 1.44 -1.05 18.62
C GLU A 220 2.75 -0.86 19.42
N ALA A 221 2.74 -1.18 20.71
CA ALA A 221 3.94 -1.11 21.54
C ALA A 221 5.03 -2.12 21.13
N ARG A 222 4.64 -3.36 20.74
CA ARG A 222 5.56 -4.38 20.23
C ARG A 222 6.29 -3.92 18.97
N LYS A 223 5.63 -3.13 18.12
CA LYS A 223 6.25 -2.58 16.91
C LYS A 223 7.33 -1.55 17.23
N VAL A 224 7.03 -0.59 18.10
CA VAL A 224 8.00 0.44 18.51
C VAL A 224 9.28 -0.22 19.05
N SER A 225 9.12 -1.28 19.86
CA SER A 225 10.26 -2.03 20.39
C SER A 225 11.06 -2.79 19.32
N LYS A 226 10.42 -3.32 18.27
CA LYS A 226 11.12 -3.98 17.16
C LYS A 226 11.87 -2.98 16.28
N MET A 227 11.34 -1.77 16.17
CA MET A 227 11.93 -0.66 15.44
C MET A 227 13.25 -0.19 16.05
N ASP A 228 13.30 0.01 17.37
CA ASP A 228 14.51 0.41 18.10
C ASP A 228 15.58 -0.70 18.14
N GLY A 229 15.17 -1.97 17.95
CA GLY A 229 16.05 -3.14 18.02
C GLY A 229 16.79 -3.49 16.73
N GLY A 230 16.59 -2.76 15.62
CA GLY A 230 17.28 -3.01 14.34
C GLY A 230 16.96 -4.34 13.65
N LEU A 231 15.95 -5.10 14.11
CA LEU A 231 15.49 -6.34 13.49
C LEU A 231 14.45 -6.03 12.39
N GLY A 232 14.93 -5.60 11.22
CA GLY A 232 14.13 -5.21 10.04
C GLY A 232 13.41 -6.35 9.30
N GLY A 233 12.93 -7.39 9.99
CA GLY A 233 12.45 -8.61 9.33
C GLY A 233 10.93 -8.73 9.09
N LEU A 234 10.08 -7.96 9.77
CA LEU A 234 8.64 -8.27 9.82
C LEU A 234 7.70 -7.05 9.87
N GLY A 235 8.12 -5.91 9.31
CA GLY A 235 7.23 -4.75 9.15
C GLY A 235 6.19 -5.01 8.06
N SER A 236 4.98 -4.45 8.21
CA SER A 236 3.99 -4.42 7.13
C SER A 236 4.55 -3.71 5.89
N GLU A 237 3.94 -3.95 4.75
CA GLU A 237 4.30 -3.28 3.51
C GLU A 237 4.22 -1.75 3.63
N LEU A 238 3.19 -1.27 4.33
CA LEU A 238 2.98 0.13 4.66
C LEU A 238 4.04 0.67 5.62
N GLU A 239 4.53 -0.16 6.52
CA GLU A 239 5.61 0.18 7.44
C GLU A 239 6.94 0.35 6.71
N LYS A 240 7.26 -0.52 5.75
CA LYS A 240 8.46 -0.37 4.91
C LYS A 240 8.40 0.92 4.09
N ARG A 241 7.23 1.24 3.52
CA ARG A 241 6.97 2.55 2.89
C ARG A 241 7.23 3.69 3.86
N ARG A 242 6.69 3.60 5.08
CA ARG A 242 6.81 4.65 6.10
C ARG A 242 8.25 4.88 6.52
N ILE A 243 9.00 3.83 6.80
CA ILE A 243 10.40 3.94 7.22
C ILE A 243 11.19 4.67 6.15
N ILE A 244 11.07 4.21 4.90
CA ILE A 244 11.83 4.78 3.80
C ILE A 244 11.37 6.23 3.55
N ALA A 245 10.07 6.48 3.47
CA ALA A 245 9.53 7.84 3.32
C ALA A 245 9.97 8.78 4.47
N SER A 246 9.97 8.32 5.73
CA SER A 246 10.34 9.14 6.88
C SER A 246 11.84 9.47 6.97
N GLN A 247 12.70 8.60 6.42
CA GLN A 247 14.14 8.86 6.32
C GLN A 247 14.44 9.84 5.18
N LEU A 248 13.68 9.76 4.10
CA LEU A 248 13.77 10.64 2.93
C LEU A 248 13.17 12.02 3.20
N HIS A 249 12.14 12.14 4.05
CA HIS A 249 11.51 13.40 4.46
C HIS A 249 12.27 14.18 5.55
N ARG A 250 13.42 13.70 6.05
CA ARG A 250 14.27 14.50 6.97
C ARG A 250 15.00 15.65 6.27
N HIS A 251 14.94 15.71 4.95
CA HIS A 251 15.33 16.86 4.15
C HIS A 251 14.11 17.31 3.33
N ASP A 252 13.70 18.56 3.52
CA ASP A 252 12.62 19.27 2.83
C ASP A 252 11.17 18.97 3.23
N THR A 253 10.77 19.59 4.34
CA THR A 253 9.49 20.33 4.36
C THR A 253 9.71 21.66 3.64
N THR A 254 9.72 21.67 2.30
CA THR A 254 9.67 22.93 1.56
C THR A 254 8.22 23.27 1.23
N ASP A 255 7.85 24.47 1.68
CA ASP A 255 6.58 25.14 1.41
C ASP A 255 6.21 25.03 -0.06
N VAL A 256 4.97 24.57 -0.31
CA VAL A 256 4.35 24.60 -1.64
C VAL A 256 4.32 26.06 -2.10
N SER A 257 4.99 26.34 -3.20
CA SER A 257 5.01 27.68 -3.80
C SER A 257 3.73 27.88 -4.63
N ASP A 258 3.30 29.13 -4.81
CA ASP A 258 2.10 29.46 -5.60
C ASP A 258 2.24 29.06 -7.10
N GLU A 259 3.44 28.66 -7.57
CA GLU A 259 3.70 28.16 -8.93
C GLU A 259 3.28 26.69 -9.12
N ASP A 260 2.92 25.97 -8.05
CA ASP A 260 2.59 24.53 -8.06
C ASP A 260 1.07 24.24 -8.22
N GLU A 261 0.23 25.26 -8.44
CA GLU A 261 -1.23 25.05 -8.59
C GLU A 261 -1.62 24.34 -9.90
N ASP A 262 -0.84 24.52 -10.97
CA ASP A 262 -1.12 23.96 -12.30
C ASP A 262 -0.54 22.54 -12.52
N LEU A 263 0.22 22.01 -11.55
CA LEU A 263 0.83 20.68 -11.66
C LEU A 263 -0.18 19.56 -11.37
N ALA A 264 -0.09 18.48 -12.16
CA ALA A 264 -0.84 17.27 -11.90
C ALA A 264 -0.43 16.63 -10.56
N LEU A 265 -1.37 15.95 -9.90
CA LEU A 265 -1.06 15.15 -8.73
C LEU A 265 -0.20 13.96 -9.12
N GLY A 266 0.83 13.68 -8.33
CA GLY A 266 1.71 12.54 -8.56
C GLY A 266 2.77 12.43 -7.47
N TYR A 267 3.81 11.69 -7.80
CA TYR A 267 4.91 11.44 -6.88
C TYR A 267 5.97 12.54 -7.00
N VAL A 268 6.51 12.93 -5.84
CA VAL A 268 7.71 13.75 -5.73
C VAL A 268 8.71 12.92 -4.93
N THR A 269 9.71 12.38 -5.62
CA THR A 269 10.62 11.39 -5.06
C THR A 269 11.88 12.05 -4.53
N THR A 270 12.08 11.88 -3.23
CA THR A 270 13.38 12.09 -2.58
C THR A 270 14.04 10.73 -2.43
N ASP A 271 15.26 10.55 -2.93
CA ASP A 271 16.06 9.34 -2.67
C ASP A 271 17.50 9.71 -2.26
N SER A 272 18.38 8.72 -2.16
CA SER A 272 19.73 8.91 -1.64
C SER A 272 20.69 9.63 -2.62
N CYS A 273 20.25 9.89 -3.85
CA CYS A 273 21.09 10.48 -4.89
C CYS A 273 20.68 11.92 -5.23
N PRO A 274 21.66 12.79 -5.57
CA PRO A 274 21.38 14.17 -5.90
C PRO A 274 20.60 14.31 -7.20
N GLY A 275 19.77 15.34 -7.26
CA GLY A 275 19.00 15.73 -8.44
C GLY A 275 17.57 15.17 -8.45
N ILE A 276 16.78 15.69 -9.39
CA ILE A 276 15.41 15.25 -9.64
C ILE A 276 15.50 13.99 -10.49
N GLY A 277 14.75 12.94 -10.13
CA GLY A 277 14.62 11.79 -11.02
C GLY A 277 13.20 11.39 -11.36
N ASP A 278 12.16 12.03 -10.87
CA ASP A 278 10.86 11.94 -11.56
C ASP A 278 10.97 12.61 -12.94
N ASP A 279 10.38 12.02 -13.97
CA ASP A 279 10.41 12.59 -15.32
C ASP A 279 9.45 13.79 -15.48
N THR A 280 8.35 13.77 -14.74
CA THR A 280 7.28 14.75 -14.78
C THR A 280 7.20 15.47 -13.43
N LEU A 281 7.03 16.79 -13.47
CA LEU A 281 6.84 17.60 -12.26
C LEU A 281 5.42 17.42 -11.74
N HIS A 282 5.29 17.15 -10.44
CA HIS A 282 4.02 16.88 -9.78
C HIS A 282 3.83 17.69 -8.53
N LYS A 283 2.55 17.87 -8.20
CA LYS A 283 2.12 18.20 -6.86
C LYS A 283 2.00 16.91 -6.02
N PRO A 284 2.64 16.81 -4.85
CA PRO A 284 2.63 15.59 -4.06
C PRO A 284 1.23 15.29 -3.49
N LEU A 285 0.87 14.01 -3.47
CA LEU A 285 -0.31 13.54 -2.75
C LEU A 285 -0.09 13.60 -1.24
N LYS A 286 -1.11 14.04 -0.50
CA LYS A 286 -1.09 13.95 0.96
C LYS A 286 -1.15 12.48 1.37
N SER A 287 -0.27 12.09 2.29
CA SER A 287 -0.21 10.74 2.84
C SER A 287 -0.08 10.83 4.36
N PHE A 288 -0.85 10.02 5.07
CA PHE A 288 -0.90 9.96 6.53
C PHE A 288 -0.57 8.56 7.00
N ASN A 289 -0.01 8.46 8.20
CA ASN A 289 0.20 7.17 8.84
C ASN A 289 -1.14 6.51 9.18
N ILE A 290 -1.23 5.22 8.89
CA ILE A 290 -2.33 4.36 9.32
C ILE A 290 -1.79 3.28 10.23
N THR A 291 -2.61 2.82 11.18
CA THR A 291 -2.26 1.73 12.10
C THR A 291 -2.23 0.41 11.34
N ASP A 292 -1.34 -0.54 11.71
CA ASP A 292 -1.33 -1.85 11.00
C ASP A 292 -2.60 -2.64 11.20
N PHE A 293 -3.32 -2.39 12.31
CA PHE A 293 -4.60 -3.01 12.58
C PHE A 293 -5.67 -1.97 12.77
N ILE A 294 -6.86 -2.30 12.29
CA ILE A 294 -8.05 -1.47 12.38
C ILE A 294 -9.17 -2.35 12.93
N SER A 295 -9.95 -1.78 13.85
CA SER A 295 -11.12 -2.45 14.42
C SER A 295 -12.42 -1.74 14.03
N SER A 296 -13.48 -2.50 13.74
CA SER A 296 -14.82 -1.94 13.55
C SER A 296 -15.37 -1.31 14.84
N LYS A 297 -16.01 -0.13 14.77
CA LYS A 297 -16.88 0.34 15.87
C LYS A 297 -18.17 -0.50 15.88
N PHE A 298 -18.64 -0.91 17.06
CA PHE A 298 -19.65 -1.95 17.23
C PHE A 298 -20.88 -1.81 16.32
N GLY A 299 -21.16 -2.87 15.56
CA GLY A 299 -22.45 -3.06 14.91
C GLY A 299 -23.42 -3.72 15.89
N ARG A 300 -24.52 -3.05 16.24
CA ARG A 300 -25.73 -3.77 16.67
C ARG A 300 -26.55 -4.09 15.44
N SER A 301 -27.04 -5.32 15.38
CA SER A 301 -28.12 -5.72 14.48
C SER A 301 -29.45 -5.15 14.98
N ILE A 302 -30.19 -4.54 14.05
CA ILE A 302 -31.64 -4.29 14.05
C ILE A 302 -32.16 -3.03 14.78
N HIS A 303 -32.80 -2.19 13.95
CA HIS A 303 -33.76 -1.12 14.23
C HIS A 303 -33.52 -0.23 15.47
N ASN A 304 -33.06 0.99 15.20
CA ASN A 304 -33.33 2.17 16.03
C ASN A 304 -32.49 2.34 17.31
N CYS A 305 -31.17 2.19 17.25
CA CYS A 305 -30.27 2.61 18.34
C CYS A 305 -29.07 3.39 17.83
N THR A 306 -29.03 4.68 18.19
CA THR A 306 -27.89 5.59 18.12
C THR A 306 -26.79 5.17 19.11
N ASN A 307 -25.52 5.38 18.73
CA ASN A 307 -24.31 5.51 19.57
C ASN A 307 -24.33 4.78 20.93
N LEU A 308 -24.31 3.45 20.94
CA LEU A 308 -24.06 2.66 22.15
C LEU A 308 -22.55 2.56 22.41
N VAL A 309 -22.07 3.23 23.46
CA VAL A 309 -20.74 2.98 24.03
C VAL A 309 -20.85 1.71 24.88
N LEU A 310 -20.28 0.60 24.39
CA LEU A 310 -20.20 -0.64 25.17
C LEU A 310 -19.15 -0.49 26.27
N ALA A 311 -19.44 -1.03 27.46
CA ALA A 311 -18.47 -1.09 28.55
C ALA A 311 -17.35 -2.07 28.20
N ASN A 312 -16.14 -1.85 28.70
CA ASN A 312 -14.99 -2.76 28.47
C ASN A 312 -15.26 -4.19 28.96
N SER A 313 -16.12 -4.37 29.96
CA SER A 313 -16.55 -5.69 30.46
C SER A 313 -17.62 -6.37 29.59
N THR A 314 -17.99 -5.78 28.45
CA THR A 314 -18.96 -6.38 27.53
C THR A 314 -18.27 -7.51 26.78
N PHE A 315 -18.87 -8.70 26.80
CA PHE A 315 -18.43 -9.82 26.00
C PHE A 315 -18.87 -9.64 24.55
N VAL A 316 -17.92 -9.78 23.64
CA VAL A 316 -18.10 -9.69 22.19
C VAL A 316 -17.45 -10.87 21.49
N ASP A 317 -17.94 -11.22 20.30
CA ASP A 317 -17.23 -12.15 19.42
C ASP A 317 -16.12 -11.38 18.68
N LEU A 318 -14.88 -11.81 18.84
CA LEU A 318 -13.75 -11.22 18.13
C LEU A 318 -13.60 -11.93 16.78
N VAL A 319 -13.86 -11.22 15.68
CA VAL A 319 -13.75 -11.73 14.31
C VAL A 319 -12.48 -11.16 13.67
N PHE A 320 -11.71 -11.97 12.95
CA PHE A 320 -10.42 -11.57 12.40
C PHE A 320 -10.03 -12.43 11.19
N PHE A 321 -9.07 -11.96 10.39
CA PHE A 321 -8.53 -12.75 9.29
C PHE A 321 -7.73 -13.96 9.80
N ASP A 322 -7.92 -15.12 9.16
CA ASP A 322 -7.23 -16.36 9.51
C ASP A 322 -5.70 -16.22 9.56
N PHE A 323 -5.09 -15.47 8.65
CA PHE A 323 -3.64 -15.28 8.60
C PHE A 323 -3.05 -14.49 9.78
N ILE A 324 -3.88 -13.77 10.56
CA ILE A 324 -3.43 -13.04 11.76
C ILE A 324 -3.63 -13.85 13.05
N GLN A 325 -4.13 -15.08 12.97
CA GLN A 325 -4.48 -15.88 14.13
C GLN A 325 -3.31 -16.09 15.10
N ASP A 326 -2.15 -16.50 14.61
CA ASP A 326 -1.01 -16.82 15.49
C ASP A 326 -0.49 -15.58 16.22
N GLN A 327 -0.46 -14.44 15.52
CA GLN A 327 -0.12 -13.15 16.13
C GLN A 327 -1.15 -12.74 17.18
N LEU A 328 -2.44 -12.88 16.85
CA LEU A 328 -3.55 -12.56 17.74
C LEU A 328 -3.48 -13.39 19.03
N LEU A 329 -3.39 -14.72 18.90
CA LEU A 329 -3.31 -15.66 20.01
C LEU A 329 -2.05 -15.46 20.84
N GLY A 330 -0.91 -15.18 20.19
CA GLY A 330 0.34 -14.87 20.90
C GLY A 330 0.17 -13.70 21.86
N ILE A 331 -0.40 -12.58 21.40
CA ILE A 331 -0.62 -11.40 22.26
C ILE A 331 -1.71 -11.66 23.29
N LEU A 332 -2.80 -12.36 22.95
CA LEU A 332 -3.87 -12.69 23.92
C LEU A 332 -3.36 -13.58 25.06
N ASN A 333 -2.45 -14.53 24.79
CA ASN A 333 -1.85 -15.37 25.82
C ASN A 333 -0.89 -14.60 26.74
N ASP A 334 -0.41 -13.43 26.34
CA ASP A 334 0.48 -12.57 27.11
C ASP A 334 -0.27 -11.57 28.03
N MET A 335 -1.61 -11.51 27.98
CA MET A 335 -2.42 -10.47 28.65
C MET A 335 -2.77 -10.71 30.11
#